data_AF-A0A2G9TLN3-F1
#
_entry.id   AF-A0A2G9TLN3-F1
#
_cell.length_a   1.000
_cell.length_b   1.000
_cell.length_c   1.000
_cell.angle_alpha   90.00
_cell.angle_beta   90.00
_cell.angle_gamma   90.00
#
_symmetry.space_group_name_H-M   'P 1'
#
loop_
_entity.id
_entity.type
_entity.pdbx_description
1 polymer ?
#
loop_
_entity_poly.entity_id
_entity_poly.type
_entity_poly.pdbx_seq_one_letter_code
_entity_poly.pdbx_strand_id
1 'polypeptide(L)' 'MLHRLDEEGSHYVLTINTSKTKVMQNSFSSSASVLLKGSLIEDVNEYGYIGSQLNMKNNMAGKVARRRKVGWAAFSSMRS' A
#
# COMPACT_ATOMS: atom_id res chain seq x y z
N MET A 1 -0.40 8.64 -16.19
CA MET A 1 -1.65 8.33 -15.45
C MET A 1 -1.83 9.18 -14.20
N LEU A 2 -0.92 9.17 -13.21
CA LEU A 2 -1.07 9.94 -11.96
C LEU A 2 -1.30 11.45 -12.19
N HIS A 3 -0.53 12.06 -13.10
CA HIS A 3 -0.71 13.47 -13.45
C HIS A 3 -2.13 13.77 -13.98
N ARG A 4 -2.63 12.90 -14.86
CA ARG A 4 -3.99 13.01 -15.41
C ARG A 4 -5.05 12.82 -14.32
N LEU A 5 -4.87 11.87 -13.40
CA LEU A 5 -5.82 11.66 -12.31
C LEU A 5 -5.94 12.89 -11.40
N ASP A 6 -4.80 13.50 -11.07
CA ASP A 6 -4.78 14.71 -10.27
C ASP A 6 -5.39 15.92 -11.01
N GLU A 7 -5.17 16.03 -12.32
CA GLU A 7 -5.76 17.05 -13.17
C GLU A 7 -7.29 16.91 -13.27
N GLU A 8 -7.78 15.70 -13.56
CA GLU A 8 -9.22 15.41 -13.67
C GLU A 8 -9.93 15.57 -12.32
N GLY A 9 -9.29 15.15 -11.22
CA GLY A 9 -9.82 15.32 -9.87
C GLY A 9 -9.94 16.78 -9.47
N SER A 10 -9.04 17.64 -9.94
CA SER A 10 -9.03 19.07 -9.65
C SER A 10 -10.33 19.76 -10.07
N HIS A 11 -10.96 19.32 -11.18
CA HIS A 11 -12.27 19.83 -11.62
C HIS A 11 -13.39 19.61 -10.59
N TYR A 12 -13.22 18.63 -9.70
CA TYR A 12 -14.14 18.30 -8.62
C TYR A 12 -13.58 18.63 -7.23
N VAL A 13 -12.53 19.46 -7.14
CA VAL A 13 -11.86 19.82 -5.87
C VAL A 13 -11.25 18.60 -5.16
N LEU A 14 -10.84 17.60 -5.92
CA LEU A 14 -10.11 16.43 -5.44
C LEU A 14 -8.64 16.56 -5.84
N THR A 15 -7.76 16.77 -4.86
CA THR A 15 -6.30 16.87 -5.09
C THR A 15 -5.57 15.72 -4.42
N ILE A 16 -4.55 15.17 -5.10
CA ILE A 16 -3.74 14.10 -4.52
C ILE A 16 -2.81 14.70 -3.47
N ASN A 17 -2.87 14.14 -2.26
CA ASN A 17 -1.94 14.48 -1.20
C ASN A 17 -0.69 13.58 -1.29
N THR A 18 0.38 14.11 -1.86
CA THR A 18 1.65 13.40 -2.08
C THR A 18 2.29 12.89 -0.79
N SER A 19 2.11 13.58 0.35
CA SER A 19 2.62 13.11 1.66
C SER A 19 1.91 11.85 2.19
N LYS A 20 0.67 11.60 1.75
CA LYS A 20 -0.14 10.43 2.14
C LYS A 20 -0.17 9.36 1.05
N THR A 21 0.31 9.67 -0.15
CA THR A 21 0.41 8.72 -1.25
C THR A 21 1.77 8.02 -1.19
N LYS A 22 1.77 6.72 -1.42
CA LYS A 22 2.97 5.90 -1.58
C LYS A 22 2.85 5.11 -2.88
N VAL A 23 3.97 4.83 -3.51
CA VAL A 23 4.06 3.97 -4.69
C VAL A 23 4.71 2.65 -4.28
N MET A 24 4.31 1.56 -4.92
CA MET A 24 4.95 0.26 -4.79
C MET A 24 5.31 -0.22 -6.19
N GLN A 25 6.58 -0.56 -6.39
CA GLN A 25 7.13 -0.94 -7.69
C GLN A 25 7.43 -2.45 -7.76
N ASN A 26 7.22 -3.07 -8.93
CA ASN A 26 7.56 -4.47 -9.19
C ASN A 26 8.68 -4.60 -10.22
N SER A 27 9.05 -5.84 -10.54
CA SER A 27 10.06 -6.13 -11.56
C SER A 27 9.66 -5.70 -12.98
N PHE A 28 8.38 -5.40 -13.22
CA PHE A 28 7.85 -4.94 -14.50
C PHE A 28 7.69 -3.41 -14.57
N SER A 29 7.83 -2.69 -13.46
CA SER A 29 7.83 -1.23 -13.45
C SER A 29 9.22 -0.69 -13.72
N SER A 30 9.27 0.54 -14.25
CA SER A 30 10.52 1.30 -14.35
C SER A 30 11.15 1.47 -12.97
N SER A 31 12.47 1.48 -12.86
CA SER A 31 13.18 1.82 -11.62
C SER A 31 13.18 3.33 -11.33
N ALA A 32 12.52 4.14 -12.17
CA ALA A 32 12.45 5.58 -12.01
C ALA A 32 11.57 6.00 -10.83
N SER A 33 11.97 7.06 -10.14
CA SER A 33 11.15 7.67 -9.09
C SER A 33 9.90 8.31 -9.67
N VAL A 34 8.77 8.19 -8.96
CA VAL A 34 7.50 8.78 -9.36
C VAL A 34 7.37 10.20 -8.81
N LEU A 35 7.18 11.16 -9.71
CA LEU A 35 7.02 12.58 -9.40
C LEU A 35 5.59 13.04 -9.73
N LEU A 36 5.01 13.82 -8.82
CA LEU A 36 3.74 14.52 -9.04
C LEU A 36 3.87 15.97 -8.56
N LYS A 37 3.62 16.94 -9.45
CA LYS A 37 3.77 18.38 -9.15
C LYS A 37 5.16 18.74 -8.58
N GLY A 38 6.21 18.09 -9.07
CA GLY A 38 7.59 18.25 -8.57
C GLY A 38 7.87 17.63 -7.20
N SER A 39 6.86 17.04 -6.54
CA SER A 39 7.04 16.28 -5.30
C SER A 39 7.32 14.82 -5.61
N LEU A 40 8.34 14.26 -4.95
CA LEU A 40 8.61 12.83 -4.97
C LEU A 40 7.55 12.09 -4.15
N ILE A 41 6.99 11.03 -4.73
CA ILE A 41 6.15 10.09 -4.00
C ILE A 41 7.04 9.00 -3.40
N GLU A 42 6.85 8.70 -2.12
CA GLU A 42 7.62 7.68 -1.40
C GLU A 42 7.40 6.30 -2.03
N ASP A 43 8.49 5.60 -2.33
CA ASP A 43 8.47 4.22 -2.80
C ASP A 43 8.59 3.26 -1.60
N VAL A 44 7.68 2.30 -1.50
CA VAL A 44 7.64 1.32 -0.42
C VAL A 44 7.55 -0.09 -0.95
N ASN A 45 8.21 -1.03 -0.27
CA ASN A 45 8.13 -2.45 -0.63
C ASN A 45 6.82 -3.10 -0.20
N GLU A 46 6.27 -2.62 0.92
CA GLU A 46 5.06 -3.15 1.55
C GLU A 46 4.25 -2.02 2.19
N TYR A 47 2.93 -2.16 2.19
CA TYR A 47 2.01 -1.17 2.76
C TYR A 47 0.99 -1.83 3.69
N GLY A 48 0.87 -1.31 4.92
CA GLY A 48 -0.12 -1.75 5.88
C GLY A 48 -1.49 -1.15 5.55
N TYR A 49 -2.41 -1.95 5.03
CA TYR A 49 -3.79 -1.53 4.79
C TYR A 49 -4.74 -2.37 5.63
N ILE A 50 -5.55 -1.72 6.46
CA ILE A 50 -6.57 -2.28 7.39
C ILE A 50 -6.58 -3.81 7.43
N GLY A 51 -5.86 -4.37 8.41
CA GLY A 51 -5.85 -5.80 8.63
C GLY A 51 -5.19 -6.62 7.51
N SER A 52 -4.38 -6.03 6.66
CA SER A 52 -3.59 -6.71 5.62
C SER A 52 -2.27 -5.99 5.38
N GLN A 53 -1.24 -6.73 4.99
CA GLN A 53 0.02 -6.19 4.52
C GLN A 53 0.04 -6.45 3.01
N LEU A 54 0.03 -5.37 2.24
CA LEU A 54 0.10 -5.41 0.79
C LEU A 54 1.57 -5.42 0.41
N ASN A 55 1.95 -6.31 -0.51
CA ASN A 55 3.27 -6.32 -1.10
C ASN A 55 3.14 -6.64 -2.59
N MET A 56 4.20 -6.37 -3.32
CA MET A 56 4.19 -6.51 -4.77
C MET A 56 4.33 -7.96 -5.25
N LYS A 57 4.58 -8.89 -4.32
CA LYS A 57 4.61 -10.34 -4.59
C LYS A 57 3.20 -10.91 -4.76
N ASN A 58 2.15 -10.14 -4.47
CA ASN A 58 0.74 -10.52 -4.54
C ASN A 58 0.45 -11.89 -3.89
N ASN A 59 1.21 -12.24 -2.84
CA ASN A 59 1.05 -13.52 -2.17
C ASN A 59 0.20 -13.33 -0.90
N MET A 60 -0.63 -14.32 -0.60
CA MET A 60 -1.43 -14.33 0.62
C MET A 60 -0.61 -14.78 1.84
N ALA A 61 0.67 -15.12 1.68
CA ALA A 61 1.46 -15.80 2.70
C ALA A 61 1.56 -14.97 4.00
N GLY A 62 1.85 -13.67 3.89
CA GLY A 62 1.92 -12.77 5.06
C GLY A 62 0.58 -12.66 5.79
N LYS A 63 -0.52 -12.55 5.04
CA LYS A 63 -1.89 -12.47 5.59
C LYS A 63 -2.29 -13.77 6.29
N VAL A 64 -2.00 -14.92 5.69
CA VAL A 64 -2.28 -16.25 6.25
C VAL A 64 -1.46 -16.47 7.52
N ALA A 65 -0.16 -16.18 7.49
CA ALA A 65 0.72 -16.32 8.65
C ALA A 65 0.23 -15.47 9.84
N ARG A 66 -0.17 -14.21 9.59
CA ARG A 66 -0.69 -13.33 10.64
C ARG A 66 -2.02 -13.84 11.21
N ARG A 67 -2.95 -14.27 10.37
CA ARG A 67 -4.25 -14.84 10.81
C ARG A 67 -4.05 -16.11 11.62
N ARG A 68 -3.14 -16.99 11.23
CA ARG A 68 -2.77 -18.18 12.01
C ARG A 68 -2.25 -17.79 13.39
N LYS A 69 -1.32 -16.82 13.47
CA LYS A 69 -0.76 -16.34 14.74
C LYS A 69 -1.84 -15.74 15.67
N VAL A 70 -2.68 -14.85 15.14
CA VAL A 70 -3.76 -14.22 15.91
C VAL A 70 -4.81 -15.24 16.35
N GLY A 71 -5.21 -16.15 15.47
CA GLY A 71 -6.15 -17.22 15.79
C GLY A 71 -5.60 -18.15 16.88
N TRP A 72 -4.31 -18.50 16.82
CA TRP A 72 -3.67 -19.32 17.86
C TRP A 72 -3.61 -18.62 19.20
N ALA A 73 -3.26 -17.32 19.22
CA ALA A 73 -3.24 -16.53 20.44
C ALA A 73 -4.63 -16.46 21.09
N ALA A 74 -5.68 -16.18 20.31
CA ALA A 74 -7.06 -16.15 20.80
C ALA A 74 -7.53 -17.52 21.33
N PHE A 75 -7.19 -18.61 20.64
CA PHE A 75 -7.49 -19.95 21.11
C PHE A 75 -6.78 -20.29 22.41
N SER A 76 -5.50 -19.93 22.54
CA SER A 76 -4.74 -20.16 23.77
C SER A 76 -5.29 -19.37 24.95
N SER A 77 -5.75 -18.13 24.75
CA SER A 77 -6.35 -17.32 25.81
C SER A 77 -7.73 -17.80 26.26
N MET A 78 -8.44 -18.58 25.44
CA MET A 78 -9.70 -19.22 25.84
C MET A 78 -9.49 -20.49 26.66
N ARG A 79 -8.29 -21.08 26.61
CA ARG A 79 -7.97 -22.34 27.29
C ARG A 79 -7.35 -22.10 28.68
N SER A 80 -6.80 -20.91 28.94
CA SER A 80 -6.31 -20.47 30.26
C SER A 80 -7.44 -19.90 31.11
#